data_AF-A0A957GP85-F1
#
_entry.id   AF-A0A957GP85-F1
#
_cell.length_a   1.000
_cell.length_b   1.000
_cell.length_c   1.000
_cell.angle_alpha   90.00
_cell.angle_beta   90.00
_cell.angle_gamma   90.00
#
_symmetry.space_group_name_H-M   'P 1'
#
loop_
_entity.id
_entity.type
_entity.pdbx_description
1 polymer ?
#
loop_
_entity_poly.entity_id
_entity_poly.type
_entity_poly.pdbx_seq_one_letter_code
_entity_poly.pdbx_strand_id
1 'polypeptide(L)'
;QAPKIQGHRPSVDVTMQSVAQVYGQRTRGVILTGMGSDGAMGLRAIRSKGGATFAQDADSCVVNGMPQRAVDEGVVDHIATPPQIARLLRNSVQ
;
A
#
# COMPACT_ATOMS: atom_id res chain seq x y z
N GLN A 1 13.28 -5.92 -20.89
CA GLN A 1 12.44 -5.46 -19.76
C GLN A 1 11.19 -6.33 -19.71
N ALA A 2 10.69 -6.65 -18.51
CA ALA A 2 9.44 -7.40 -18.32
C ALA A 2 8.20 -6.63 -18.86
N PRO A 3 7.10 -7.35 -19.17
CA PRO A 3 5.84 -6.73 -19.57
C PRO A 3 5.24 -5.84 -18.46
N LYS A 4 4.36 -4.91 -18.85
CA LYS A 4 3.65 -4.04 -17.92
C LYS A 4 2.64 -4.85 -17.09
N ILE A 5 2.48 -4.51 -15.81
CA ILE A 5 1.45 -5.09 -14.94
C ILE A 5 0.32 -4.07 -14.82
N GLN A 6 -0.90 -4.44 -15.22
CA GLN A 6 -2.06 -3.55 -15.26
C GLN A 6 -1.81 -2.23 -16.01
N GLY A 7 -0.94 -2.23 -17.03
CA GLY A 7 -0.56 -1.03 -17.79
C GLY A 7 0.52 -0.16 -17.13
N HIS A 8 0.96 -0.50 -15.92
CA HIS A 8 1.99 0.21 -15.16
C HIS A 8 3.39 -0.41 -15.33
N ARG A 9 4.39 0.47 -15.45
CA ARG A 9 5.82 0.16 -15.32
C ARG A 9 6.59 1.46 -15.00
N PRO A 10 7.07 1.65 -13.75
CA PRO A 10 7.04 0.70 -12.64
C PRO A 10 5.62 0.44 -12.12
N SER A 11 5.41 -0.72 -11.48
CA SER A 11 4.17 -1.08 -10.77
C SER A 11 4.47 -1.21 -9.27
N VAL A 12 3.61 -0.62 -8.45
CA VAL A 12 3.67 -0.70 -6.99
C VAL A 12 3.41 -2.12 -6.50
N ASP A 13 2.47 -2.84 -7.12
CA ASP A 13 2.17 -4.24 -6.77
C ASP A 13 3.43 -5.11 -6.83
N VAL A 14 4.22 -4.98 -7.91
CA VAL A 14 5.46 -5.75 -8.10
C VAL A 14 6.48 -5.44 -7.00
N THR A 15 6.69 -4.16 -6.70
CA THR A 15 7.61 -3.74 -5.63
C THR A 15 7.17 -4.26 -4.27
N MET A 16 5.89 -4.11 -3.93
CA MET A 16 5.35 -4.55 -2.64
C MET A 16 5.41 -6.07 -2.48
N GLN A 17 5.10 -6.84 -3.53
CA GLN A 17 5.23 -8.29 -3.51
C GLN A 17 6.68 -8.74 -3.27
N SER A 18 7.64 -8.10 -3.94
CA SER A 18 9.07 -8.38 -3.76
C SER A 18 9.53 -8.07 -2.33
N VAL A 19 9.19 -6.90 -1.81
CA VAL A 19 9.56 -6.49 -0.44
C VAL A 19 8.89 -7.40 0.60
N ALA A 20 7.62 -7.76 0.43
CA ALA A 20 6.91 -8.66 1.34
C ALA A 20 7.54 -10.06 1.39
N GLN A 21 8.02 -10.58 0.25
CA GLN A 21 8.73 -11.86 0.21
C GLN A 21 10.05 -11.84 0.97
N VAL A 22 10.79 -10.73 0.91
CA VAL A 22 12.12 -10.62 1.55
C VAL A 22 12.03 -10.27 3.03
N TYR A 23 11.14 -9.35 3.41
CA TYR A 23 11.12 -8.77 4.77
C TYR A 23 9.95 -9.26 5.64
N GLY A 24 8.94 -9.92 5.05
CA GLY A 24 7.82 -10.51 5.76
C GLY A 24 7.09 -9.51 6.66
N GLN A 25 6.93 -9.87 7.94
CA GLN A 25 6.22 -9.04 8.93
C GLN A 25 6.85 -7.66 9.19
N ARG A 26 8.12 -7.47 8.80
CA ARG A 26 8.82 -6.18 8.93
C ARG A 26 8.44 -5.20 7.82
N THR A 27 7.67 -5.63 6.83
CA THR A 27 7.19 -4.74 5.78
C THR A 27 6.04 -3.87 6.26
N ARG A 28 6.05 -2.61 5.82
CA ARG A 28 4.96 -1.65 5.98
C ARG A 28 4.60 -1.12 4.60
N GLY A 29 3.37 -1.40 4.15
CA GLY A 29 2.88 -0.99 2.84
C GLY A 29 2.00 0.23 2.96
N VAL A 30 2.28 1.29 2.21
CA VAL A 30 1.49 2.54 2.23
C VAL A 30 1.01 2.85 0.82
N ILE A 31 -0.29 3.04 0.66
CA ILE A 31 -0.90 3.56 -0.57
C ILE A 31 -1.40 4.97 -0.32
N LEU A 32 -0.90 5.91 -1.12
CA LEU A 32 -1.30 7.31 -1.10
C LEU A 32 -2.23 7.62 -2.27
N THR A 33 -2.71 8.86 -2.32
CA THR A 33 -3.51 9.43 -3.41
C THR A 33 -2.97 9.02 -4.78
N GLY A 34 -3.88 8.64 -5.67
CA GLY A 34 -3.53 8.11 -6.99
C GLY A 34 -4.75 7.52 -7.71
N MET A 35 -4.66 7.45 -9.04
CA MET A 35 -5.69 6.84 -9.87
C MET A 35 -5.42 5.35 -10.09
N GLY A 36 -6.47 4.54 -10.23
CA GLY A 36 -6.37 3.13 -10.60
C GLY A 36 -6.34 2.19 -9.39
N SER A 37 -5.81 0.98 -9.60
CA SER A 37 -5.82 -0.13 -8.64
C SER A 37 -4.44 -0.66 -8.26
N ASP A 38 -3.37 -0.14 -8.87
CA ASP A 38 -2.00 -0.58 -8.61
C ASP A 38 -1.64 -0.37 -7.14
N GLY A 39 -1.23 -1.43 -6.45
CA GLY A 39 -0.89 -1.44 -5.04
C GLY A 39 -1.85 -2.25 -4.15
N ALA A 40 -3.08 -2.51 -4.58
CA ALA A 40 -4.02 -3.32 -3.80
C ALA A 40 -3.54 -4.78 -3.66
N MET A 41 -3.02 -5.38 -4.72
CA MET A 41 -2.45 -6.74 -4.67
C MET A 41 -1.15 -6.77 -3.86
N GLY A 42 -0.36 -5.69 -3.92
CA GLY A 42 0.84 -5.48 -3.14
C GLY A 42 0.55 -5.43 -1.64
N LEU A 43 -0.44 -4.64 -1.23
CA LEU A 43 -0.88 -4.59 0.17
C LEU A 43 -1.41 -5.95 0.64
N ARG A 44 -2.20 -6.65 -0.19
CA ARG A 44 -2.63 -8.03 0.11
C ARG A 44 -1.44 -8.94 0.40
N ALA A 45 -0.40 -8.87 -0.43
CA ALA A 45 0.81 -9.66 -0.25
C ALA A 45 1.52 -9.31 1.06
N ILE A 46 1.69 -8.02 1.38
CA ILE A 46 2.29 -7.56 2.64
C ILE A 46 1.51 -8.09 3.84
N ARG A 47 0.18 -7.92 3.84
CA ARG A 47 -0.71 -8.37 4.92
C ARG A 47 -0.64 -9.88 5.12
N SER A 48 -0.63 -10.66 4.02
CA SER A 48 -0.50 -12.12 4.08
C SER A 48 0.83 -12.61 4.68
N LYS A 49 1.86 -11.75 4.71
CA LYS A 49 3.17 -12.04 5.31
C LYS A 49 3.31 -11.46 6.73
N GLY A 50 2.22 -10.96 7.31
CA GLY A 50 2.18 -10.36 8.65
C GLY A 50 2.71 -8.92 8.70
N GLY A 51 2.92 -8.27 7.55
CA GLY A 51 3.24 -6.85 7.50
C GLY A 51 1.97 -6.00 7.71
N ALA A 52 2.15 -4.73 8.06
CA ALA A 52 1.03 -3.81 8.27
C ALA A 52 0.80 -2.93 7.04
N THR A 53 -0.46 -2.64 6.75
CA THR A 53 -0.88 -1.89 5.56
C THR A 53 -1.63 -0.61 5.90
N PHE A 54 -1.37 0.43 5.12
CA PHE A 54 -1.90 1.77 5.33
C PHE A 54 -2.46 2.33 4.02
N ALA A 55 -3.58 3.03 4.10
CA ALA A 55 -4.13 3.83 3.00
C ALA A 55 -4.33 5.27 3.45
N GLN A 56 -4.09 6.21 2.54
CA GLN A 56 -4.44 7.61 2.76
C GLN A 56 -5.96 7.76 2.88
N ASP A 57 -6.42 8.58 3.83
CA ASP A 57 -7.85 8.90 3.97
C ASP A 57 -8.40 9.67 2.77
N ALA A 58 -9.70 9.52 2.52
CA ALA A 58 -10.36 10.09 1.35
C ALA A 58 -10.34 11.63 1.33
N ASP A 59 -10.48 12.28 2.50
CA ASP A 59 -10.60 13.74 2.61
C ASP A 59 -9.28 14.44 2.32
N SER A 60 -8.14 13.79 2.57
CA SER A 60 -6.82 14.31 2.23
C SER A 60 -6.33 13.93 0.84
N CYS A 61 -7.04 13.07 0.11
CA CYS A 61 -6.66 12.66 -1.24
C CYS A 61 -6.98 13.73 -2.29
N VAL A 62 -6.10 13.89 -3.27
CA VAL A 62 -6.42 14.62 -4.51
C VAL A 62 -7.22 13.71 -5.46
N VAL A 63 -6.84 12.43 -5.53
CA VAL A 63 -7.54 11.38 -6.28
C VAL A 63 -7.62 10.14 -5.40
N ASN A 64 -8.81 9.80 -4.93
CA ASN A 64 -9.05 8.64 -4.08
C ASN A 64 -9.35 7.37 -4.90
N GLY A 65 -8.50 7.03 -5.87
CA GLY A 65 -8.66 5.81 -6.69
C GLY A 65 -7.96 4.62 -6.04
N MET A 66 -6.64 4.67 -5.97
CA MET A 66 -5.80 3.61 -5.40
C MET A 66 -6.09 3.35 -3.91
N PRO A 67 -6.22 4.38 -3.04
CA PRO A 67 -6.53 4.14 -1.62
C PRO A 67 -7.90 3.50 -1.45
N GLN A 68 -8.93 4.04 -2.11
CA GLN A 68 -10.28 3.45 -2.07
C GLN A 68 -10.28 2.01 -2.52
N ARG A 69 -9.58 1.68 -3.62
CA ARG A 69 -9.52 0.30 -4.12
C ARG A 69 -8.92 -0.66 -3.09
N ALA A 70 -7.86 -0.26 -2.40
CA ALA A 70 -7.26 -1.06 -1.35
C ALA A 70 -8.20 -1.25 -0.15
N VAL A 71 -8.95 -0.21 0.22
CA VAL A 71 -9.96 -0.27 1.29
C VAL A 71 -11.09 -1.23 0.91
N ASP A 72 -11.63 -1.11 -0.30
CA ASP A 72 -12.73 -1.96 -0.80
C ASP A 72 -12.33 -3.44 -0.84
N GLU A 73 -11.06 -3.73 -1.11
CA GLU A 73 -10.53 -5.10 -1.09
C GLU A 73 -10.27 -5.65 0.32
N GLY A 74 -10.44 -4.83 1.36
CA GLY A 74 -10.24 -5.22 2.75
C GLY A 74 -8.78 -5.54 3.08
N VAL A 75 -7.83 -4.91 2.39
CA VAL A 75 -6.38 -5.18 2.54
C VAL A 75 -5.64 -4.09 3.32
N VAL A 76 -6.38 -3.17 3.96
CA VAL A 76 -5.86 -2.02 4.70
C VAL A 76 -6.09 -2.20 6.21
N ASP A 77 -5.04 -2.10 7.02
CA ASP A 77 -5.15 -2.16 8.48
C ASP A 77 -5.38 -0.75 9.09
N HIS A 78 -4.87 0.31 8.44
CA HIS A 78 -4.97 1.69 8.93
C HIS A 78 -5.34 2.68 7.81
N ILE A 79 -6.34 3.53 8.06
CA ILE A 79 -6.71 4.65 7.18
C ILE A 79 -6.40 5.95 7.92
N ALA A 80 -5.57 6.82 7.35
CA ALA A 80 -5.13 8.04 8.01
C ALA A 80 -4.57 9.08 7.03
N THR A 81 -4.46 10.34 7.49
CA THR A 81 -3.79 11.41 6.73
C THR A 81 -2.29 11.16 6.59
N PRO A 82 -1.60 11.72 5.57
CA PRO A 82 -0.16 11.53 5.42
C PRO A 82 0.68 11.89 6.67
N PRO A 83 0.40 12.99 7.41
CA PRO A 83 1.09 13.29 8.66
C PRO A 83 0.85 12.23 9.75
N GLN A 84 -0.37 11.68 9.84
CA GLN A 84 -0.69 10.61 10.78
C GLN A 84 -0.01 9.29 10.39
N ILE A 85 0.02 8.94 9.10
CA ILE A 85 0.76 7.77 8.59
C ILE A 85 2.24 7.89 8.97
N ALA A 86 2.87 9.05 8.75
CA ALA A 86 4.26 9.28 9.14
C ALA A 86 4.50 9.06 10.64
N ARG A 87 3.55 9.48 11.49
CA ARG A 87 3.61 9.25 12.94
C ARG A 87 3.46 7.76 13.29
N LEU A 88 2.52 7.05 12.66
CA LEU A 88 2.30 5.63 12.87
C LEU A 88 3.54 4.81 12.46
N LEU A 89 4.14 5.12 11.31
CA LEU A 89 5.34 4.43 10.83
C LEU A 89 6.50 4.60 11.81
N ARG A 90 6.74 5.82 12.30
CA ARG A 90 7.81 6.11 13.27
C ARG A 90 7.69 5.28 14.54
N ASN A 91 6.46 5.08 15.02
CA ASN A 91 6.20 4.33 16.24
C ASN A 91 6.22 2.80 16.03
N SER A 92 6.19 2.34 14.77
CA SER A 92 6.11 0.92 14.41
C SER A 92 7.46 0.27 14.09
N VAL A 93 8.53 1.06 14.04
CA VAL A 93 9.91 0.62 13.83
C VAL A 93 10.60 0.58 15.19
N GLN A 94 10.75 -0.63 15.75
CA GLN A 94 11.65 -0.94 16.85
C GLN A 94 12.77 -1.85 16.34
#